data_AF-A0A2U1CMN1-F1
#
_entry.id   AF-A0A2U1CMN1-F1
#
_cell.length_a   1.000
_cell.length_b   1.000
_cell.length_c   1.000
_cell.angle_alpha   90.00
_cell.angle_beta   90.00
_cell.angle_gamma   90.00
#
_symmetry.space_group_name_H-M   'P 1'
#
loop_
_entity.id
_entity.type
_entity.pdbx_description
1 polymer ?
#
loop_
_entity_poly.entity_id
_entity_poly.type
_entity_poly.pdbx_seq_one_letter_code
_entity_poly.pdbx_strand_id
1 'polypeptide(L)'
;MRVVISVLLGLAPLSCLAQMYGPDYEQCNQDATVDIVNCVDRHAKRWDAELNRAYKALMSRAEEGQRAPLKAAQRSWINYRDANCAFYGSASGSLSRIEAAECLRAMTQARACELKSASLAEAPSDPPCEAAPRSVQASSQDAAPPAARSPAGAQQDEDKAPAQPPATVPPASMAGTLDNRDHTSRGSFFGMYSETDKEKGSYQADLRAYIQFAEPVEAAGGTAVFGWLEASDEVVLLNYAKYLPSLSLAETTRSLALRKPLMDVNALPRYLMQCIWETDEAKVAPALAVYAERDDANSQSKRSKTLDSLIVTWVNIPHARAEKKFAAFDYCAEISRTGQTHAKLFLGEKL
;
A
#
# COMPACT_ATOMS: atom_id res chain seq x y z
N MET A 1 -33.69 -26.46 40.86
CA MET A 1 -32.31 -26.13 40.43
C MET A 1 -32.14 -26.59 38.99
N ARG A 2 -32.02 -25.67 38.03
CA ARG A 2 -31.68 -25.98 36.63
C ARG A 2 -30.23 -25.59 36.41
N VAL A 3 -29.37 -26.57 36.12
CA VAL A 3 -27.96 -26.36 35.80
C VAL A 3 -27.88 -25.82 34.37
N VAL A 4 -27.35 -24.61 34.18
CA VAL A 4 -27.08 -24.02 32.87
C VAL A 4 -25.63 -24.33 32.52
N ILE A 5 -25.41 -25.24 31.57
CA ILE A 5 -24.08 -25.52 31.02
C ILE A 5 -23.77 -24.42 30.01
N SER A 6 -22.84 -23.54 30.36
CA SER A 6 -22.29 -22.54 29.44
C SER A 6 -21.30 -23.22 28.50
N VAL A 7 -21.64 -23.29 27.21
CA VAL A 7 -20.71 -23.71 26.15
C VAL A 7 -19.82 -22.52 25.80
N LEU A 8 -18.55 -22.59 26.20
CA LEU A 8 -17.51 -21.67 25.76
C LEU A 8 -17.21 -21.94 24.27
N LEU A 9 -17.66 -21.05 23.39
CA LEU A 9 -17.21 -20.99 22.00
C LEU A 9 -15.73 -20.58 22.01
N GLY A 10 -14.83 -21.53 21.81
CA GLY A 10 -13.42 -21.25 21.61
C GLY A 10 -13.20 -20.53 20.29
N LEU A 11 -12.72 -19.28 20.33
CA LEU A 11 -12.12 -18.63 19.17
C LEU A 11 -10.85 -19.41 18.81
N ALA A 12 -10.90 -20.21 17.75
CA ALA A 12 -9.69 -20.76 17.16
C ALA A 12 -8.89 -19.62 16.52
N PRO A 13 -7.59 -19.48 16.81
CA PRO A 13 -6.75 -18.51 16.12
C PRO A 13 -6.68 -18.87 14.64
N LEU A 14 -7.03 -17.91 13.78
CA LEU A 14 -6.77 -17.98 12.34
C LEU A 14 -5.25 -18.02 12.15
N SER A 15 -4.69 -19.22 12.09
CA SER A 15 -3.28 -19.44 11.76
C SER A 15 -3.03 -18.94 10.34
N CYS A 16 -2.19 -17.92 10.22
CA CYS A 16 -1.78 -17.34 8.95
C CYS A 16 -1.05 -18.40 8.10
N LEU A 17 -1.61 -18.75 6.94
CA LEU A 17 -1.10 -19.81 6.05
C LEU A 17 0.07 -19.34 5.19
N ALA A 18 1.23 -19.17 5.83
CA ALA A 18 2.53 -19.18 5.16
C ALA A 18 3.50 -20.03 5.98
N GLN A 19 3.21 -21.32 6.10
CA GLN A 19 4.09 -22.24 6.84
C GLN A 19 5.23 -22.70 5.92
N MET A 20 6.42 -22.15 6.15
CA MET A 20 7.65 -22.78 5.68
C MET A 20 7.79 -24.14 6.37
N TYR A 21 8.23 -25.17 5.63
CA TYR A 21 8.35 -26.56 6.11
C TYR A 21 7.00 -27.21 6.48
N GLY A 22 6.09 -27.30 5.51
CA GLY A 22 4.79 -27.98 5.65
C GLY A 22 4.81 -29.47 5.27
N PRO A 23 3.64 -30.12 5.15
CA PRO A 23 3.54 -31.57 4.88
C PRO A 23 4.23 -32.04 3.59
N ASP A 24 4.33 -31.19 2.57
CA ASP A 24 5.11 -31.49 1.36
C ASP A 24 6.61 -31.60 1.65
N TYR A 25 7.14 -30.75 2.53
CA TYR A 25 8.55 -30.81 2.94
C TYR A 25 8.83 -32.01 3.82
N GLU A 26 7.91 -32.37 4.74
CA GLU A 26 8.04 -33.54 5.61
C GLU A 26 8.16 -34.86 4.80
N GLN A 27 7.60 -34.91 3.59
CA GLN A 27 7.76 -36.03 2.65
C GLN A 27 9.15 -36.08 1.99
N CYS A 28 9.93 -35.00 2.06
CA CYS A 28 11.27 -34.87 1.51
C CYS A 28 12.36 -35.23 2.53
N ASN A 29 12.14 -36.28 3.34
CA ASN A 29 13.11 -36.79 4.31
C ASN A 29 14.18 -37.66 3.61
N GLN A 30 15.19 -37.02 3.02
CA GLN A 30 16.30 -37.65 2.31
C GLN A 30 17.64 -37.33 2.99
N ASP A 31 18.63 -38.23 2.88
CA ASP A 31 19.92 -38.06 3.56
C ASP A 31 20.83 -37.02 2.89
N ALA A 32 20.70 -36.82 1.58
CA ALA A 32 21.52 -35.87 0.82
C ALA A 32 20.76 -34.57 0.52
N THR A 33 21.40 -33.42 0.77
CA THR A 33 20.83 -32.08 0.50
C THR A 33 20.32 -31.92 -0.93
N VAL A 34 21.02 -32.46 -1.92
CA VAL A 34 20.60 -32.38 -3.32
C VAL A 34 19.29 -33.13 -3.58
N ASP A 35 19.07 -34.25 -2.87
CA ASP A 35 17.85 -35.05 -3.01
C ASP A 35 16.66 -34.39 -2.29
N ILE A 36 16.91 -33.72 -1.16
CA ILE A 36 15.92 -32.86 -0.50
C ILE A 36 15.49 -31.75 -1.46
N VAL A 37 16.45 -30.99 -2.03
CA VAL A 37 16.15 -29.89 -2.97
C VAL A 37 15.37 -30.40 -4.18
N ASN A 38 15.82 -31.50 -4.81
CA ASN A 38 15.13 -32.11 -5.94
C ASN A 38 13.70 -32.56 -5.59
N CYS A 39 13.49 -33.06 -4.37
CA CYS A 39 12.16 -33.41 -3.88
C CYS A 39 11.27 -32.18 -3.76
N VAL A 40 11.73 -31.15 -3.06
CA VAL A 40 11.02 -29.89 -2.86
C VAL A 40 10.67 -29.22 -4.19
N ASP A 41 11.59 -29.22 -5.15
CA ASP A 41 11.36 -28.67 -6.49
C ASP A 41 10.24 -29.40 -7.26
N ARG A 42 10.06 -30.72 -7.05
CA ARG A 42 8.91 -31.44 -7.63
C ARG A 42 7.60 -30.97 -7.03
N HIS A 43 7.55 -30.74 -5.72
CA HIS A 43 6.38 -30.15 -5.07
C HIS A 43 6.14 -28.72 -5.56
N ALA A 44 7.19 -27.91 -5.70
CA ALA A 44 7.09 -26.55 -6.23
C ALA A 44 6.50 -26.54 -7.65
N LYS A 45 6.97 -27.42 -8.55
CA LYS A 45 6.42 -27.57 -9.91
C LYS A 45 4.96 -28.00 -9.92
N ARG A 46 4.56 -28.90 -9.02
CA ARG A 46 3.15 -29.29 -8.85
C ARG A 46 2.31 -28.09 -8.43
N TRP A 47 2.76 -27.31 -7.45
CA TRP A 47 2.06 -26.11 -7.01
C TRP A 47 2.02 -25.01 -8.06
N ASP A 48 3.07 -24.88 -8.89
CA ASP A 48 3.06 -23.94 -10.00
C ASP A 48 2.00 -24.31 -11.05
N ALA A 49 1.83 -25.60 -11.35
CA ALA A 49 0.73 -26.07 -12.20
C ALA A 49 -0.64 -25.77 -11.58
N GLU A 50 -0.81 -25.94 -10.27
CA GLU A 50 -2.03 -25.57 -9.54
C GLU A 50 -2.31 -24.06 -9.56
N LEU A 51 -1.28 -23.26 -9.35
CA LEU A 51 -1.35 -21.80 -9.41
C LEU A 51 -1.81 -21.36 -10.79
N ASN A 52 -1.21 -21.90 -11.85
CA ASN A 52 -1.58 -21.56 -13.22
C ASN A 52 -3.02 -21.97 -13.55
N ARG A 53 -3.49 -23.13 -13.05
CA ARG A 53 -4.90 -23.53 -13.17
C ARG A 53 -5.82 -22.56 -12.44
N ALA A 54 -5.52 -22.21 -11.20
CA ALA A 54 -6.32 -21.30 -10.39
C ALA A 54 -6.36 -19.88 -11.00
N TYR A 55 -5.21 -19.38 -11.47
CA TYR A 55 -5.11 -18.10 -12.16
C TYR A 55 -5.97 -18.05 -13.42
N LYS A 56 -5.90 -19.08 -14.28
CA LYS A 56 -6.73 -19.17 -15.49
C LYS A 56 -8.23 -19.21 -15.16
N ALA A 57 -8.62 -19.99 -14.15
CA ALA A 57 -10.00 -20.07 -13.70
C ALA A 57 -10.50 -18.73 -13.12
N LEU A 58 -9.67 -18.02 -12.36
CA LEU A 58 -9.99 -16.66 -11.91
C LEU A 58 -10.05 -15.70 -13.08
N MET A 59 -9.20 -15.90 -14.09
CA MET A 59 -9.24 -15.05 -15.27
C MET A 59 -10.46 -15.15 -16.14
N SER A 60 -11.00 -16.35 -16.29
CA SER A 60 -12.23 -16.54 -17.05
C SER A 60 -13.45 -15.89 -16.40
N ARG A 61 -13.54 -15.89 -15.06
CA ARG A 61 -14.71 -15.36 -14.35
C ARG A 61 -14.63 -13.88 -13.98
N ALA A 62 -13.44 -13.30 -13.88
CA ALA A 62 -13.35 -11.91 -13.44
C ALA A 62 -14.00 -10.98 -14.47
N GLU A 63 -14.60 -9.92 -13.96
CA GLU A 63 -15.18 -8.87 -14.79
C GLU A 63 -14.11 -8.19 -15.64
N GLU A 64 -14.51 -7.55 -16.75
CA GLU A 64 -13.58 -6.92 -17.69
C GLU A 64 -12.62 -5.93 -17.02
N GLY A 65 -13.14 -5.09 -16.10
CA GLY A 65 -12.34 -4.14 -15.33
C GLY A 65 -11.38 -4.78 -14.31
N GLN A 66 -11.58 -6.04 -13.94
CA GLN A 66 -10.75 -6.76 -12.96
C GLN A 66 -9.59 -7.53 -13.62
N ARG A 67 -9.62 -7.75 -14.94
CA ARG A 67 -8.60 -8.54 -15.65
C ARG A 67 -7.21 -7.92 -15.65
N ALA A 68 -7.13 -6.63 -15.97
CA ALA A 68 -5.86 -5.93 -15.95
C ALA A 68 -5.25 -5.86 -14.54
N PRO A 69 -6.01 -5.48 -13.48
CA PRO A 69 -5.54 -5.53 -12.10
C PRO A 69 -5.06 -6.91 -11.66
N LEU A 70 -5.80 -7.99 -11.96
CA LEU A 70 -5.38 -9.34 -11.56
C LEU A 70 -4.07 -9.77 -12.25
N LYS A 71 -3.91 -9.45 -13.54
CA LYS A 71 -2.68 -9.72 -14.29
C LYS A 71 -1.50 -8.94 -13.70
N ALA A 72 -1.69 -7.68 -13.34
CA ALA A 72 -0.67 -6.85 -12.71
C ALA A 72 -0.27 -7.39 -11.34
N ALA A 73 -1.25 -7.75 -10.50
CA ALA A 73 -1.02 -8.36 -9.20
C ALA A 73 -0.24 -9.68 -9.32
N GLN A 74 -0.60 -10.55 -10.26
CA GLN A 74 0.10 -11.83 -10.47
C GLN A 74 1.55 -11.65 -10.90
N ARG A 75 1.84 -10.69 -11.80
CA ARG A 75 3.22 -10.36 -12.22
C ARG A 75 4.05 -9.81 -11.07
N SER A 76 3.46 -8.90 -10.28
CA SER A 76 4.12 -8.32 -9.11
C SER A 76 4.43 -9.38 -8.05
N TRP A 77 3.51 -10.33 -7.85
CA TRP A 77 3.73 -11.47 -6.96
C TRP A 77 4.88 -12.37 -7.42
N ILE A 78 5.03 -12.63 -8.73
CA ILE A 78 6.17 -13.41 -9.27
C ILE A 78 7.49 -12.71 -8.93
N ASN A 79 7.59 -11.41 -9.19
CA ASN A 79 8.79 -10.64 -8.88
C ASN A 79 9.12 -10.68 -7.38
N TYR A 80 8.10 -10.51 -6.52
CA TYR A 80 8.27 -10.63 -5.06
C TYR A 80 8.73 -12.02 -4.64
N ARG A 81 8.12 -13.09 -5.15
CA ARG A 81 8.52 -14.48 -4.87
C ARG A 81 9.98 -14.71 -5.24
N ASP A 82 10.36 -14.32 -6.45
CA ASP A 82 11.70 -14.60 -6.96
C ASP A 82 12.77 -13.83 -6.17
N ALA A 83 12.51 -12.55 -5.85
CA ALA A 83 13.40 -11.75 -5.00
C ALA A 83 13.48 -12.29 -3.56
N ASN A 84 12.34 -12.62 -2.95
CA ASN A 84 12.28 -13.17 -1.61
C ASN A 84 13.00 -14.52 -1.51
N CYS A 85 12.81 -15.43 -2.47
CA CYS A 85 13.46 -16.73 -2.44
C CYS A 85 14.95 -16.67 -2.82
N ALA A 86 15.38 -15.68 -3.62
CA ALA A 86 16.79 -15.40 -3.82
C ALA A 86 17.50 -14.98 -2.53
N PHE A 87 16.83 -14.22 -1.64
CA PHE A 87 17.37 -13.88 -0.32
C PHE A 87 17.67 -15.13 0.52
N TYR A 88 16.75 -16.10 0.58
CA TYR A 88 17.00 -17.38 1.28
C TYR A 88 18.17 -18.18 0.67
N GLY A 89 18.39 -18.06 -0.64
CA GLY A 89 19.52 -18.68 -1.32
C GLY A 89 20.85 -17.93 -1.20
N SER A 90 20.87 -16.72 -0.63
CA SER A 90 22.05 -15.85 -0.59
C SER A 90 23.06 -16.23 0.50
N ALA A 91 22.62 -16.97 1.53
CA ALA A 91 23.48 -17.44 2.60
C ALA A 91 24.43 -18.55 2.12
N SER A 92 25.62 -18.62 2.71
CA SER A 92 26.59 -19.70 2.43
C SER A 92 26.15 -21.02 3.04
N GLY A 93 26.42 -22.14 2.36
CA GLY A 93 26.17 -23.49 2.86
C GLY A 93 25.18 -24.27 2.00
N SER A 94 24.99 -25.55 2.33
CA SER A 94 24.02 -26.40 1.62
C SER A 94 22.58 -26.17 2.08
N LEU A 95 22.38 -25.67 3.31
CA LEU A 95 21.06 -25.40 3.89
C LEU A 95 20.32 -24.26 3.15
N SER A 96 21.02 -23.22 2.71
CA SER A 96 20.42 -22.10 1.97
C SER A 96 19.77 -22.54 0.65
N ARG A 97 20.27 -23.61 0.03
CA ARG A 97 19.64 -24.22 -1.16
C ARG A 97 18.31 -24.87 -0.84
N ILE A 98 18.21 -25.52 0.32
CA ILE A 98 16.96 -26.11 0.81
C ILE A 98 15.97 -24.99 1.15
N GLU A 99 16.43 -23.94 1.83
CA GLU A 99 15.61 -22.77 2.20
C GLU A 99 15.05 -22.04 0.97
N ALA A 100 15.87 -21.82 -0.06
CA ALA A 100 15.43 -21.20 -1.32
C ALA A 100 14.39 -22.06 -2.05
N ALA A 101 14.62 -23.37 -2.15
CA ALA A 101 13.68 -24.30 -2.76
C ALA A 101 12.35 -24.35 -1.98
N GLU A 102 12.41 -24.38 -0.65
CA GLU A 102 11.21 -24.37 0.19
C GLU A 102 10.44 -23.06 0.13
N CYS A 103 11.15 -21.92 0.07
CA CYS A 103 10.52 -20.64 -0.17
C CYS A 103 9.69 -20.67 -1.47
N LEU A 104 10.27 -21.15 -2.57
CA LEU A 104 9.58 -21.24 -3.85
C LEU A 104 8.35 -22.13 -3.76
N ARG A 105 8.47 -23.32 -3.16
CA ARG A 105 7.35 -24.24 -2.95
C ARG A 105 6.24 -23.60 -2.10
N ALA A 106 6.58 -23.11 -0.91
CA ALA A 106 5.63 -22.60 0.07
C ALA A 106 4.86 -21.38 -0.46
N MET A 107 5.56 -20.41 -1.06
CA MET A 107 4.91 -19.22 -1.62
C MET A 107 4.01 -19.58 -2.81
N THR A 108 4.46 -20.49 -3.68
CA THR A 108 3.67 -20.93 -4.83
C THR A 108 2.41 -21.68 -4.40
N GLN A 109 2.51 -22.52 -3.36
CA GLN A 109 1.35 -23.14 -2.72
C GLN A 109 0.39 -22.09 -2.18
N ALA A 110 0.87 -21.17 -1.35
CA ALA A 110 0.02 -20.14 -0.73
C ALA A 110 -0.72 -19.30 -1.79
N ARG A 111 -0.05 -18.91 -2.87
CA ARG A 111 -0.68 -18.18 -3.97
C ARG A 111 -1.70 -19.01 -4.74
N ALA A 112 -1.40 -20.29 -5.00
CA ALA A 112 -2.38 -21.19 -5.61
C ALA A 112 -3.65 -21.28 -4.75
N CYS A 113 -3.49 -21.38 -3.42
CA CYS A 113 -4.59 -21.40 -2.46
C CYS A 113 -5.38 -20.10 -2.47
N GLU A 114 -4.72 -18.95 -2.38
CA GLU A 114 -5.35 -17.63 -2.43
C GLU A 114 -6.22 -17.46 -3.69
N LEU A 115 -5.67 -17.79 -4.87
CA LEU A 115 -6.39 -17.68 -6.15
C LEU A 115 -7.58 -18.65 -6.24
N LYS A 116 -7.48 -19.82 -5.60
CA LYS A 116 -8.61 -20.77 -5.44
C LYS A 116 -9.64 -20.25 -4.45
N SER A 117 -9.26 -19.58 -3.37
CA SER A 117 -10.25 -19.02 -2.42
C SER A 117 -11.00 -17.84 -3.04
N ALA A 118 -10.30 -16.96 -3.75
CA ALA A 118 -10.90 -15.93 -4.59
C ALA A 118 -11.77 -16.51 -5.74
N SER A 119 -11.71 -17.84 -5.93
CA SER A 119 -12.45 -18.56 -6.94
C SER A 119 -13.84 -19.01 -6.56
N LEU A 120 -14.07 -19.20 -5.26
CA LEU A 120 -15.18 -19.98 -4.72
C LEU A 120 -16.25 -19.11 -4.05
N ALA A 121 -16.45 -17.87 -4.49
CA ALA A 121 -17.59 -17.07 -4.07
C ALA A 121 -18.89 -17.58 -4.75
N GLU A 122 -19.30 -18.80 -4.39
CA GLU A 122 -20.65 -19.41 -4.37
C GLU A 122 -20.57 -20.95 -4.53
N ALA A 123 -20.91 -21.67 -3.45
CA ALA A 123 -21.12 -23.13 -3.25
C ALA A 123 -19.96 -24.00 -2.68
N PRO A 124 -20.26 -24.95 -1.76
CA PRO A 124 -19.26 -25.66 -0.94
C PRO A 124 -18.83 -27.04 -1.49
N SER A 125 -17.75 -27.55 -0.88
CA SER A 125 -17.17 -28.92 -0.89
C SER A 125 -16.15 -29.29 -1.98
N ASP A 126 -14.89 -28.93 -1.72
CA ASP A 126 -13.74 -29.83 -1.52
C ASP A 126 -12.56 -28.94 -1.05
N PRO A 127 -11.83 -29.24 0.04
CA PRO A 127 -10.74 -28.37 0.45
C PRO A 127 -9.43 -28.77 -0.23
N PRO A 128 -8.82 -27.92 -1.07
CA PRO A 128 -7.38 -27.91 -1.14
C PRO A 128 -6.91 -26.73 -0.29
N CYS A 129 -5.93 -26.98 0.58
CA CYS A 129 -5.17 -26.02 1.40
C CYS A 129 -5.38 -26.07 2.92
N GLU A 130 -6.06 -27.07 3.47
CA GLU A 130 -5.89 -27.40 4.89
C GLU A 130 -4.61 -28.22 5.11
N ALA A 131 -3.78 -27.78 6.06
CA ALA A 131 -2.73 -28.60 6.63
C ALA A 131 -3.39 -29.77 7.38
N ALA A 132 -2.92 -31.00 7.11
CA ALA A 132 -3.44 -32.19 7.77
C ALA A 132 -3.38 -32.03 9.31
N PRO A 133 -4.40 -32.50 10.06
CA PRO A 133 -4.34 -32.49 11.52
C PRO A 133 -3.21 -33.41 11.98
N ARG A 134 -2.26 -32.85 12.74
CA ARG A 134 -1.22 -33.61 13.42
C ARG A 134 -1.87 -34.63 14.36
N SER A 135 -1.77 -35.92 14.03
CA SER A 135 -1.82 -36.96 15.05
C SER A 135 -0.55 -36.85 15.89
N VAL A 136 -0.66 -36.24 17.06
CA VAL A 136 0.42 -36.21 18.06
C VAL A 136 0.63 -37.65 18.54
N GLN A 137 1.66 -38.31 18.04
CA GLN A 137 2.29 -39.40 18.77
C GLN A 137 3.51 -38.82 19.48
N ALA A 138 3.36 -38.66 20.79
CA ALA A 138 4.44 -38.30 21.68
C ALA A 138 5.45 -39.45 21.75
N SER A 139 6.68 -39.19 21.33
CA SER A 139 7.85 -39.91 21.83
C SER A 139 8.81 -38.90 22.44
N SER A 140 8.90 -38.96 23.76
CA SER A 140 9.79 -38.19 24.63
C SER A 140 11.24 -38.55 24.38
N GLN A 141 12.07 -37.57 24.02
CA GLN A 141 13.49 -37.59 24.37
C GLN A 141 13.93 -36.18 24.79
N ASP A 142 14.24 -36.09 26.08
CA ASP A 142 14.89 -34.97 26.74
C ASP A 142 16.25 -34.65 26.11
N ALA A 143 16.47 -33.39 25.75
CA ALA A 143 17.80 -32.82 25.64
C ALA A 143 17.75 -31.37 26.12
N ALA A 144 18.37 -31.13 27.28
CA ALA A 144 18.52 -29.82 27.90
C ALA A 144 19.32 -28.84 27.00
N PRO A 145 19.05 -27.53 27.07
CA PRO A 145 19.79 -26.53 26.30
C PRO A 145 21.16 -26.26 26.94
N PRO A 146 22.26 -26.13 26.16
CA PRO A 146 23.49 -25.61 26.71
C PRO A 146 23.42 -24.09 26.87
N ALA A 147 23.91 -23.65 28.02
CA ALA A 147 23.95 -22.29 28.51
C ALA A 147 24.80 -21.34 27.66
N ALA A 148 24.36 -20.07 27.65
CA ALA A 148 25.11 -18.92 27.16
C ALA A 148 26.48 -18.78 27.85
N ARG A 149 27.49 -18.42 27.06
CA ARG A 149 28.73 -17.81 27.52
C ARG A 149 29.10 -16.65 26.60
N SER A 150 29.15 -15.45 27.17
CA SER A 150 30.08 -14.40 26.72
C SER A 150 31.44 -14.62 27.41
N PRO A 151 32.55 -14.11 26.83
CA PRO A 151 33.05 -12.84 27.37
C PRO A 151 33.64 -11.86 26.33
N ALA A 152 33.43 -10.58 26.68
CA ALA A 152 34.33 -9.40 26.61
C ALA A 152 35.42 -9.26 25.53
N GLY A 153 35.33 -8.14 24.80
CA GLY A 153 36.33 -7.07 24.84
C GLY A 153 37.40 -7.02 23.74
N ALA A 154 37.25 -6.10 22.78
CA ALA A 154 38.36 -5.37 22.14
C ALA A 154 37.85 -4.07 21.51
N GLN A 155 38.34 -2.93 22.02
CA GLN A 155 38.28 -1.60 21.41
C GLN A 155 39.36 -1.44 20.34
N GLN A 156 39.11 -0.53 19.38
CA GLN A 156 40.00 0.26 18.49
C GLN A 156 39.34 0.35 17.11
N ASP A 157 39.31 1.45 16.37
CA ASP A 157 39.66 2.87 16.57
C ASP A 157 38.85 3.64 15.51
N GLU A 158 38.42 4.85 15.85
CA GLU A 158 37.75 5.78 14.93
C GLU A 158 38.80 6.42 14.00
N ASP A 159 38.68 6.19 12.69
CA ASP A 159 39.35 7.02 11.69
C ASP A 159 38.36 7.96 10.99
N LYS A 160 38.68 9.24 11.15
CA LYS A 160 37.93 10.45 10.84
C LYS A 160 37.97 10.76 9.34
N ALA A 161 36.86 10.56 8.64
CA ALA A 161 36.66 11.13 7.29
C ALA A 161 36.09 12.57 7.39
N PRO A 162 36.53 13.51 6.53
CA PRO A 162 36.23 14.92 6.70
C PRO A 162 34.76 15.26 6.39
N ALA A 163 34.22 16.18 7.17
CA ALA A 163 32.87 16.72 7.03
C ALA A 163 32.60 17.27 5.62
N GLN A 164 31.63 16.70 4.92
CA GLN A 164 31.04 17.27 3.72
C GLN A 164 30.09 18.42 4.11
N PRO A 165 30.16 19.58 3.43
CA PRO A 165 29.24 20.69 3.69
C PRO A 165 27.80 20.33 3.26
N PRO A 166 26.76 20.98 3.82
CA PRO A 166 25.37 20.62 3.58
C PRO A 166 25.01 20.87 2.11
N ALA A 167 24.75 19.78 1.38
CA ALA A 167 24.32 19.84 -0.01
C ALA A 167 22.90 20.40 -0.08
N THR A 168 22.79 21.69 -0.40
CA THR A 168 21.55 22.38 -0.78
C THR A 168 21.15 22.15 -2.23
N VAL A 169 21.79 21.20 -2.95
CA VAL A 169 21.34 20.73 -4.28
C VAL A 169 21.66 19.23 -4.39
N PRO A 170 20.67 18.35 -4.66
CA PRO A 170 20.90 16.91 -4.83
C PRO A 170 21.62 16.56 -6.14
N PRO A 171 22.30 15.40 -6.23
CA PRO A 171 23.06 14.99 -7.41
C PRO A 171 22.15 14.82 -8.64
N ALA A 172 22.65 15.20 -9.83
CA ALA A 172 21.91 15.25 -11.09
C ALA A 172 21.28 13.92 -11.55
N SER A 173 21.71 12.78 -10.98
CA SER A 173 21.12 11.45 -11.24
C SER A 173 19.84 11.16 -10.45
N MET A 174 19.45 12.04 -9.53
CA MET A 174 18.27 11.93 -8.66
C MET A 174 17.22 13.03 -8.94
N ALA A 175 17.38 13.79 -10.03
CA ALA A 175 16.29 14.59 -10.57
C ALA A 175 15.21 13.58 -11.03
N GLY A 176 14.19 13.38 -10.20
CA GLY A 176 13.17 12.34 -10.40
C GLY A 176 12.59 12.41 -11.81
N THR A 177 12.18 11.26 -12.35
CA THR A 177 11.64 11.16 -13.71
C THR A 177 10.36 11.99 -13.91
N LEU A 178 9.83 12.59 -12.84
CA LEU A 178 8.69 13.47 -12.77
C LEU A 178 8.88 14.83 -13.46
N ASP A 179 10.09 15.42 -13.44
CA ASP A 179 10.32 16.78 -13.98
C ASP A 179 10.32 16.83 -15.52
N ASN A 180 10.49 15.67 -16.17
CA ASN A 180 10.52 15.50 -17.63
C ASN A 180 9.25 14.85 -18.21
N ARG A 181 8.20 14.62 -17.42
CA ARG A 181 6.96 13.95 -17.87
C ARG A 181 5.78 14.90 -17.82
N ASP A 182 5.01 14.96 -18.90
CA ASP A 182 3.71 15.62 -18.88
C ASP A 182 2.77 14.88 -17.91
N HIS A 183 2.23 15.59 -16.93
CA HIS A 183 1.21 15.06 -16.02
C HIS A 183 0.16 16.14 -15.78
N THR A 184 -1.10 15.73 -15.75
CA THR A 184 -2.20 16.64 -15.44
C THR A 184 -2.73 16.33 -14.06
N SER A 185 -2.42 17.21 -13.12
CA SER A 185 -3.06 17.23 -11.80
C SER A 185 -4.41 17.92 -11.90
N ARG A 186 -5.42 17.43 -11.20
CA ARG A 186 -6.71 18.12 -11.04
C ARG A 186 -7.30 17.76 -9.68
N GLY A 187 -8.08 18.68 -9.13
CA GLY A 187 -8.81 18.49 -7.88
C GLY A 187 -10.30 18.69 -8.08
N SER A 188 -11.11 18.00 -7.28
CA SER A 188 -12.54 18.27 -7.20
C SER A 188 -13.08 18.11 -5.78
N PHE A 189 -14.15 18.85 -5.50
CA PHE A 189 -14.96 18.71 -4.30
C PHE A 189 -16.37 18.35 -4.71
N PHE A 190 -16.95 17.40 -4.00
CA PHE A 190 -18.29 16.90 -4.26
C PHE A 190 -19.07 16.78 -2.95
N GLY A 191 -19.96 17.74 -2.70
CA GLY A 191 -20.95 17.67 -1.64
C GLY A 191 -22.33 17.40 -2.22
N MET A 192 -22.98 16.31 -1.79
CA MET A 192 -24.39 16.03 -2.06
C MET A 192 -25.08 15.74 -0.74
N TYR A 193 -26.14 16.50 -0.45
CA TYR A 193 -26.82 16.51 0.83
C TYR A 193 -28.32 16.28 0.61
N SER A 194 -28.76 15.05 0.87
CA SER A 194 -30.15 14.63 0.73
C SER A 194 -31.03 15.19 1.86
N GLU A 195 -32.34 15.12 1.68
CA GLU A 195 -33.31 15.45 2.73
C GLU A 195 -33.07 14.65 4.02
N THR A 196 -32.71 13.37 3.90
CA THR A 196 -32.36 12.52 5.04
C THR A 196 -31.11 13.02 5.78
N ASP A 197 -30.10 13.51 5.06
CA ASP A 197 -28.90 14.10 5.68
C ASP A 197 -29.24 15.36 6.47
N LYS A 198 -30.18 16.17 5.93
CA LYS A 198 -30.69 17.38 6.58
C LYS A 198 -31.44 17.04 7.87
N GLU A 199 -32.34 16.05 7.83
CA GLU A 199 -33.11 15.58 9.00
C GLU A 199 -32.20 15.03 10.10
N LYS A 200 -31.17 14.26 9.73
CA LYS A 200 -30.21 13.68 10.67
C LYS A 200 -29.16 14.68 11.17
N GLY A 201 -29.02 15.83 10.51
CA GLY A 201 -27.96 16.80 10.78
C GLY A 201 -26.54 16.24 10.53
N SER A 202 -26.42 15.23 9.67
CA SER A 202 -25.18 14.52 9.39
C SER A 202 -24.92 14.54 7.89
N TYR A 203 -23.82 15.15 7.49
CA TYR A 203 -23.54 15.43 6.08
C TYR A 203 -22.19 14.82 5.67
N GLN A 204 -22.09 14.35 4.44
CA GLN A 204 -20.86 13.79 3.87
C GLN A 204 -20.47 14.55 2.60
N ALA A 205 -19.18 14.71 2.38
CA ALA A 205 -18.64 15.26 1.15
C ALA A 205 -17.29 14.64 0.82
N ASP A 206 -16.96 14.54 -0.47
CA ASP A 206 -15.69 13.99 -0.92
C ASP A 206 -14.77 15.11 -1.42
N LEU A 207 -13.51 15.06 -0.97
CA LEU A 207 -12.40 15.78 -1.60
C LEU A 207 -11.58 14.79 -2.42
N ARG A 208 -11.51 15.03 -3.72
CA ARG A 208 -10.75 14.18 -4.66
C ARG A 208 -9.60 14.96 -5.28
N ALA A 209 -8.50 14.28 -5.47
CA ALA A 209 -7.41 14.75 -6.30
C ALA A 209 -6.91 13.59 -7.15
N TYR A 210 -6.59 13.87 -8.40
CA TYR A 210 -6.11 12.85 -9.32
C TYR A 210 -4.93 13.36 -10.12
N ILE A 211 -3.98 12.45 -10.34
CA ILE A 211 -2.79 12.64 -11.16
C ILE A 211 -2.92 11.66 -12.31
N GLN A 212 -3.04 12.19 -13.53
CA GLN A 212 -2.88 11.39 -14.73
C GLN A 212 -1.41 11.46 -15.16
N PHE A 213 -0.73 10.32 -15.14
CA PHE A 213 0.62 10.20 -15.69
C PHE A 213 0.52 9.93 -17.20
N ALA A 214 1.37 10.58 -18.01
CA ALA A 214 1.47 10.29 -19.44
C ALA A 214 1.94 8.85 -19.71
N GLU A 215 2.81 8.33 -18.85
CA GLU A 215 3.29 6.94 -18.86
C GLU A 215 3.21 6.35 -17.45
N PRO A 216 3.01 5.02 -17.31
CA PRO A 216 2.99 4.38 -15.99
C PRO A 216 4.26 4.71 -15.19
N VAL A 217 4.08 5.05 -13.91
CA VAL A 217 5.22 5.30 -13.00
C VAL A 217 5.94 3.97 -12.72
N GLU A 218 7.26 3.92 -12.85
CA GLU A 218 8.01 2.69 -12.58
C GLU A 218 8.38 2.53 -11.10
N ALA A 219 8.38 3.64 -10.36
CA ALA A 219 8.69 3.69 -8.93
C ALA A 219 7.42 3.76 -8.07
N ALA A 220 7.54 3.30 -6.82
CA ALA A 220 6.55 3.61 -5.80
C ALA A 220 6.67 5.10 -5.44
N GLY A 221 5.68 5.65 -4.75
CA GLY A 221 5.74 7.04 -4.35
C GLY A 221 4.61 7.49 -3.46
N GLY A 222 4.41 8.80 -3.43
CA GLY A 222 3.27 9.38 -2.75
C GLY A 222 2.83 10.72 -3.34
N THR A 223 1.65 11.13 -2.92
CA THR A 223 1.05 12.41 -3.27
C THR A 223 0.43 13.04 -2.03
N ALA A 224 0.54 14.36 -1.94
CA ALA A 224 -0.13 15.17 -0.93
C ALA A 224 -0.75 16.38 -1.59
N VAL A 225 -1.93 16.79 -1.15
CA VAL A 225 -2.64 17.94 -1.70
C VAL A 225 -2.89 18.91 -0.57
N PHE A 226 -2.31 20.09 -0.70
CA PHE A 226 -2.50 21.22 0.19
C PHE A 226 -3.44 22.23 -0.46
N GLY A 227 -4.24 22.89 0.36
CA GLY A 227 -5.11 23.97 -0.07
C GLY A 227 -4.77 25.25 0.68
N TRP A 228 -4.77 26.39 -0.02
CA TRP A 228 -4.68 27.71 0.59
C TRP A 228 -6.07 28.32 0.71
N LEU A 229 -6.46 28.67 1.94
CA LEU A 229 -7.74 29.28 2.26
C LEU A 229 -7.63 30.81 2.22
N GLU A 230 -8.39 31.43 1.31
CA GLU A 230 -8.32 32.89 1.11
C GLU A 230 -8.80 33.68 2.32
N ALA A 231 -9.83 33.19 3.02
CA ALA A 231 -10.43 33.89 4.15
C ALA A 231 -9.52 33.97 5.39
N SER A 232 -8.62 33.00 5.58
CA SER A 232 -7.74 32.91 6.76
C SER A 232 -6.25 33.03 6.44
N ASP A 233 -5.88 33.05 5.16
CA ASP A 233 -4.48 32.96 4.70
C ASP A 233 -3.75 31.72 5.25
N GLU A 234 -4.50 30.63 5.48
CA GLU A 234 -3.95 29.38 6.02
C GLU A 234 -3.77 28.31 4.93
N VAL A 235 -2.69 27.54 5.06
CA VAL A 235 -2.47 26.30 4.31
C VAL A 235 -2.97 25.11 5.12
N VAL A 236 -3.80 24.28 4.48
CA VAL A 236 -4.38 23.07 5.06
C VAL A 236 -4.04 21.85 4.20
N LEU A 237 -3.89 20.69 4.83
CA LEU A 237 -3.80 19.42 4.13
C LEU A 237 -5.21 18.93 3.75
N LEU A 238 -5.43 18.63 2.48
CA LEU A 238 -6.68 18.06 1.97
C LEU A 238 -6.61 16.54 1.87
N ASN A 239 -5.53 16.03 1.25
CA ASN A 239 -5.34 14.61 0.95
C ASN A 239 -3.87 14.22 1.07
N TYR A 240 -3.62 12.97 1.46
CA TYR A 240 -2.30 12.34 1.45
C TYR A 240 -2.46 10.85 1.16
N ALA A 241 -1.66 10.32 0.23
CA ALA A 241 -1.64 8.89 -0.07
C ALA A 241 -0.28 8.43 -0.58
N LYS A 242 0.00 7.14 -0.39
CA LYS A 242 1.10 6.43 -1.03
C LYS A 242 0.58 5.64 -2.22
N TYR A 243 1.41 5.47 -3.23
CA TYR A 243 1.07 4.75 -4.45
C TYR A 243 2.16 3.75 -4.83
N LEU A 244 1.77 2.66 -5.49
CA LEU A 244 2.67 1.58 -5.94
C LEU A 244 3.15 1.83 -7.38
N PRO A 245 4.20 1.14 -7.83
CA PRO A 245 4.61 1.15 -9.23
C PRO A 245 3.46 0.75 -10.20
N SER A 246 3.65 1.08 -11.47
CA SER A 246 2.79 0.77 -12.61
C SER A 246 1.42 1.46 -12.62
N LEU A 247 1.25 2.58 -11.92
CA LEU A 247 0.02 3.37 -11.98
C LEU A 247 0.05 4.37 -13.13
N SER A 248 -1.02 4.39 -13.93
CA SER A 248 -1.29 5.44 -14.91
C SER A 248 -2.16 6.56 -14.34
N LEU A 249 -2.93 6.26 -13.29
CA LEU A 249 -3.79 7.20 -12.57
C LEU A 249 -3.60 6.99 -11.07
N ALA A 250 -3.21 8.05 -10.36
CA ALA A 250 -3.26 8.08 -8.91
C ALA A 250 -4.43 8.96 -8.48
N GLU A 251 -5.44 8.39 -7.83
CA GLU A 251 -6.58 9.11 -7.25
C GLU A 251 -6.53 9.01 -5.73
N THR A 252 -6.67 10.16 -5.06
CA THR A 252 -6.85 10.24 -3.62
C THR A 252 -8.21 10.81 -3.31
N THR A 253 -9.00 10.10 -2.51
CA THR A 253 -10.31 10.55 -2.05
C THR A 253 -10.34 10.56 -0.53
N ARG A 254 -10.78 11.67 0.04
CA ARG A 254 -11.08 11.79 1.47
C ARG A 254 -12.52 12.23 1.66
N SER A 255 -13.29 11.37 2.31
CA SER A 255 -14.66 11.67 2.74
C SER A 255 -14.64 12.45 4.06
N LEU A 256 -15.45 13.51 4.11
CA LEU A 256 -15.55 14.44 5.23
C LEU A 256 -16.91 14.26 5.91
N ALA A 257 -16.88 13.95 7.20
CA ALA A 257 -18.06 14.02 8.05
C ALA A 257 -18.26 15.48 8.50
N LEU A 258 -19.36 16.10 8.08
CA LEU A 258 -19.64 17.51 8.30
C LEU A 258 -20.85 17.69 9.24
N ARG A 259 -20.77 18.67 10.14
CA ARG A 259 -21.89 19.07 11.02
C ARG A 259 -22.92 19.96 10.32
N LYS A 260 -22.54 20.58 9.21
CA LYS A 260 -23.39 21.44 8.38
C LYS A 260 -22.98 21.26 6.91
N PRO A 261 -23.92 21.41 5.96
CA PRO A 261 -23.60 21.24 4.55
C PRO A 261 -22.64 22.36 4.11
N LEU A 262 -21.57 21.98 3.41
CA LEU A 262 -20.59 22.92 2.88
C LEU A 262 -21.07 23.38 1.50
N MET A 263 -21.84 24.47 1.49
CA MET A 263 -22.48 25.01 0.27
C MET A 263 -21.89 26.34 -0.19
N ASP A 264 -20.93 26.90 0.56
CA ASP A 264 -20.22 28.10 0.20
C ASP A 264 -18.91 27.71 -0.49
N VAL A 265 -18.77 28.10 -1.75
CA VAL A 265 -17.56 27.84 -2.55
C VAL A 265 -16.32 28.51 -1.94
N ASN A 266 -16.49 29.64 -1.24
CA ASN A 266 -15.38 30.38 -0.63
C ASN A 266 -14.86 29.73 0.65
N ALA A 267 -15.61 28.78 1.22
CA ALA A 267 -15.15 27.98 2.33
C ALA A 267 -14.17 26.86 1.90
N LEU A 268 -14.02 26.63 0.59
CA LEU A 268 -13.01 25.75 0.03
C LEU A 268 -11.72 26.52 -0.29
N PRO A 269 -10.57 25.84 -0.46
CA PRO A 269 -9.33 26.49 -0.89
C PRO A 269 -9.44 27.20 -2.24
N ARG A 270 -8.83 28.38 -2.36
CA ARG A 270 -8.73 29.10 -3.64
C ARG A 270 -7.67 28.47 -4.54
N TYR A 271 -6.53 28.14 -3.97
CA TYR A 271 -5.42 27.49 -4.66
C TYR A 271 -5.13 26.12 -4.04
N LEU A 272 -4.71 25.18 -4.87
CA LEU A 272 -4.14 23.91 -4.45
C LEU A 272 -2.66 23.86 -4.80
N MET A 273 -1.90 23.18 -3.96
CA MET A 273 -0.55 22.71 -4.23
C MET A 273 -0.55 21.20 -4.06
N GLN A 274 -0.29 20.47 -5.15
CA GLN A 274 -0.15 19.03 -5.14
C GLN A 274 1.32 18.65 -5.21
N CYS A 275 1.80 18.00 -4.16
CA CYS A 275 3.14 17.45 -4.06
C CYS A 275 3.13 16.00 -4.56
N ILE A 276 4.09 15.63 -5.41
CA ILE A 276 4.25 14.29 -5.96
C ILE A 276 5.71 13.87 -5.79
N TRP A 277 5.97 12.68 -5.27
CA TRP A 277 7.35 12.18 -5.13
C TRP A 277 7.43 10.68 -5.40
N GLU A 278 8.61 10.26 -5.83
CA GLU A 278 8.99 8.86 -5.97
C GLU A 278 9.76 8.39 -4.73
N THR A 279 9.66 7.10 -4.43
CA THR A 279 10.36 6.43 -3.34
C THR A 279 11.03 5.16 -3.86
N ASP A 280 12.27 4.95 -3.46
CA ASP A 280 13.07 3.77 -3.79
C ASP A 280 13.81 3.29 -2.54
N GLU A 281 13.54 2.06 -2.08
CA GLU A 281 14.24 1.41 -0.96
C GLU A 281 14.55 2.35 0.24
N ALA A 282 13.52 3.05 0.73
CA ALA A 282 13.55 4.04 1.82
C ALA A 282 14.19 5.40 1.51
N LYS A 283 14.67 5.64 0.28
CA LYS A 283 15.05 6.96 -0.22
C LYS A 283 13.84 7.66 -0.85
N VAL A 284 13.76 8.96 -0.63
CA VAL A 284 12.68 9.82 -1.14
C VAL A 284 13.28 10.82 -2.12
N ALA A 285 12.79 10.84 -3.35
CA ALA A 285 13.17 11.83 -4.36
C ALA A 285 12.61 13.23 -3.98
N PRO A 286 13.22 14.32 -4.49
CA PRO A 286 12.63 15.65 -4.36
C PRO A 286 11.18 15.65 -4.86
N ALA A 287 10.28 16.20 -4.04
CA ALA A 287 8.88 16.28 -4.40
C ALA A 287 8.66 17.39 -5.44
N LEU A 288 7.93 17.08 -6.50
CA LEU A 288 7.44 18.04 -7.47
C LEU A 288 6.17 18.71 -6.96
N ALA A 289 6.06 20.02 -7.09
CA ALA A 289 4.87 20.80 -6.73
C ALA A 289 4.13 21.29 -7.97
N VAL A 290 2.85 20.94 -8.09
CA VAL A 290 1.95 21.40 -9.15
C VAL A 290 0.84 22.24 -8.53
N TYR A 291 0.46 23.33 -9.20
CA TYR A 291 -0.50 24.29 -8.67
C TYR A 291 -1.79 24.32 -9.49
N ALA A 292 -2.91 24.45 -8.78
CA ALA A 292 -4.22 24.59 -9.38
C ALA A 292 -5.01 25.72 -8.72
N GLU A 293 -5.90 26.36 -9.48
CA GLU A 293 -6.83 27.38 -8.99
C GLU A 293 -8.27 26.90 -9.14
N ARG A 294 -9.12 27.29 -8.19
CA ARG A 294 -10.54 26.96 -8.21
C ARG A 294 -11.23 27.63 -9.41
N ASP A 295 -11.95 26.83 -10.18
CA ASP A 295 -12.73 27.29 -11.32
C ASP A 295 -14.15 27.65 -10.87
N ASP A 296 -14.28 28.85 -10.30
CA ASP A 296 -15.56 29.35 -9.80
C ASP A 296 -16.59 29.54 -10.93
N ALA A 297 -16.14 29.84 -12.15
CA ALA A 297 -17.01 30.07 -13.30
C ALA A 297 -17.75 28.79 -13.73
N ASN A 298 -17.12 27.63 -13.56
CA ASN A 298 -17.70 26.33 -13.87
C ASN A 298 -18.13 25.52 -12.62
N SER A 299 -18.10 26.14 -11.44
CA SER A 299 -18.59 25.50 -10.21
C SER A 299 -20.13 25.41 -10.21
N GLN A 300 -20.65 24.25 -9.83
CA GLN A 300 -22.09 23.98 -9.86
C GLN A 300 -22.64 23.93 -8.44
N SER A 301 -23.63 24.78 -8.16
CA SER A 301 -24.37 24.76 -6.90
C SER A 301 -25.86 24.62 -7.18
N LYS A 302 -26.51 23.66 -6.52
CA LYS A 302 -27.95 23.44 -6.60
C LYS A 302 -28.51 23.34 -5.20
N ARG A 303 -29.56 24.12 -4.92
CA ARG A 303 -30.34 23.99 -3.69
C ARG A 303 -31.76 23.62 -4.05
N SER A 304 -32.32 22.67 -3.33
CA SER A 304 -33.71 22.26 -3.50
C SER A 304 -34.29 21.70 -2.21
N LYS A 305 -35.59 21.38 -2.22
CA LYS A 305 -36.23 20.75 -1.06
C LYS A 305 -35.58 19.40 -0.75
N THR A 306 -35.35 18.59 -1.77
CA THR A 306 -34.92 17.19 -1.62
C THR A 306 -33.41 16.99 -1.63
N LEU A 307 -32.66 17.88 -2.29
CA LEU A 307 -31.22 17.73 -2.48
C LEU A 307 -30.51 19.08 -2.60
N ASP A 308 -29.49 19.29 -1.79
CA ASP A 308 -28.51 20.36 -1.99
C ASP A 308 -27.20 19.74 -2.50
N SER A 309 -26.54 20.38 -3.47
CA SER A 309 -25.25 19.93 -3.97
C SER A 309 -24.31 21.06 -4.31
N LEU A 310 -23.03 20.86 -4.05
CA LEU A 310 -21.94 21.75 -4.47
C LEU A 310 -20.85 20.90 -5.13
N ILE A 311 -20.53 21.22 -6.39
CA ILE A 311 -19.48 20.58 -7.17
C ILE A 311 -18.49 21.67 -7.59
N VAL A 312 -17.23 21.50 -7.21
CA VAL A 312 -16.16 22.47 -7.46
C VAL A 312 -14.99 21.75 -8.08
N THR A 313 -14.35 22.38 -9.07
CA THR A 313 -13.17 21.85 -9.75
C THR A 313 -12.02 22.82 -9.62
N TRP A 314 -10.80 22.31 -9.50
CA TRP A 314 -9.57 23.09 -9.61
C TRP A 314 -8.87 22.75 -10.93
N VAL A 315 -8.36 23.79 -11.60
CA VAL A 315 -7.68 23.72 -12.89
C VAL A 315 -6.23 24.16 -12.76
N ASN A 316 -5.33 23.56 -13.53
CA ASN A 316 -3.91 23.85 -13.44
C ASN A 316 -3.59 25.30 -13.79
N ILE A 317 -2.61 25.86 -13.08
CA ILE A 317 -2.12 27.21 -13.28
C ILE A 317 -0.58 27.24 -13.27
N PRO A 318 0.04 28.28 -13.85
CA PRO A 318 1.49 28.46 -13.75
C PRO A 318 1.98 28.59 -12.31
N HIS A 319 3.17 28.03 -12.02
CA HIS A 319 3.82 28.04 -10.70
C HIS A 319 3.81 29.41 -10.01
N ALA A 320 4.27 30.44 -10.74
CA ALA A 320 4.40 31.81 -10.24
C ALA A 320 3.08 32.44 -9.72
N ARG A 321 1.93 31.87 -10.09
CA ARG A 321 0.62 32.38 -9.69
C ARG A 321 0.26 32.01 -8.24
N ALA A 322 0.76 30.89 -7.72
CA ALA A 322 0.37 30.38 -6.41
C ALA A 322 1.53 30.04 -5.47
N GLU A 323 2.77 29.88 -5.96
CA GLU A 323 3.93 29.46 -5.16
C GLU A 323 4.07 30.21 -3.82
N LYS A 324 3.89 31.54 -3.85
CA LYS A 324 4.07 32.41 -2.67
C LYS A 324 3.05 32.14 -1.57
N LYS A 325 1.88 31.59 -1.91
CA LYS A 325 0.83 31.23 -0.96
C LYS A 325 1.19 30.02 -0.10
N PHE A 326 2.18 29.23 -0.54
CA PHE A 326 2.63 28.02 0.14
C PHE A 326 4.07 28.15 0.67
N ALA A 327 4.69 29.33 0.57
CA ALA A 327 6.11 29.52 0.87
C ALA A 327 6.45 29.57 2.37
N ALA A 328 5.46 29.52 3.27
CA ALA A 328 5.70 29.58 4.71
C ALA A 328 6.50 28.37 5.23
N PHE A 329 6.32 27.19 4.61
CA PHE A 329 7.03 25.96 4.93
C PHE A 329 7.26 25.17 3.65
N ASP A 330 8.31 24.36 3.61
CA ASP A 330 8.52 23.39 2.54
C ASP A 330 7.65 22.14 2.77
N TYR A 331 6.33 22.32 2.60
CA TYR A 331 5.33 21.29 2.87
C TYR A 331 5.57 20.01 2.06
N CYS A 332 6.00 20.15 0.80
CA CYS A 332 6.25 19.01 -0.08
C CYS A 332 7.46 18.20 0.39
N ALA A 333 8.58 18.85 0.73
CA ALA A 333 9.76 18.13 1.20
C ALA A 333 9.57 17.57 2.62
N GLU A 334 8.77 18.22 3.47
CA GLU A 334 8.44 17.71 4.79
C GLU A 334 7.64 16.41 4.68
N ILE A 335 6.48 16.46 4.01
CA ILE A 335 5.55 15.33 3.98
C ILE A 335 6.10 14.14 3.20
N SER A 336 6.92 14.38 2.16
CA SER A 336 7.52 13.28 1.41
C SER A 336 8.53 12.50 2.26
N ARG A 337 9.29 13.17 3.13
CA ARG A 337 10.33 12.55 3.97
C ARG A 337 9.78 11.94 5.24
N THR A 338 8.84 12.62 5.90
CA THR A 338 8.40 12.24 7.26
C THR A 338 7.02 11.58 7.26
N GLY A 339 6.22 11.79 6.21
CA GLY A 339 4.80 11.45 6.22
C GLY A 339 3.95 12.35 7.13
N GLN A 340 4.53 13.42 7.68
CA GLN A 340 3.88 14.39 8.56
C GLN A 340 3.94 15.80 7.93
N THR A 341 3.11 16.72 8.42
CA THR A 341 3.12 18.10 7.94
C THR A 341 2.73 19.12 9.00
N HIS A 342 3.29 20.33 8.90
CA HIS A 342 2.85 21.49 9.67
C HIS A 342 1.41 21.93 9.34
N ALA A 343 0.91 21.64 8.14
CA ALA A 343 -0.44 22.05 7.74
C ALA A 343 -1.49 21.27 8.56
N LYS A 344 -2.49 21.98 9.08
CA LYS A 344 -3.63 21.32 9.73
C LYS A 344 -4.47 20.60 8.68
N LEU A 345 -5.13 19.52 9.09
CA LEU A 345 -6.06 18.82 8.23
C LEU A 345 -7.30 19.68 7.99
N PHE A 346 -7.71 19.85 6.72
CA PHE A 346 -8.91 20.63 6.40
C PHE A 346 -10.16 19.97 7.01
N LEU A 347 -10.91 20.77 7.77
CA LEU A 347 -12.12 20.36 8.50
C LEU A 347 -11.92 19.10 9.37
N GLY A 348 -10.70 18.87 9.87
CA GLY A 348 -10.36 17.76 10.79
C GLY A 348 -9.52 18.24 11.98
N GLU A 349 -9.41 17.40 13.02
CA GLU A 349 -8.76 17.82 14.29
C GLU A 349 -7.23 17.68 14.29
N LYS A 350 -6.63 16.84 13.43
CA LYS A 350 -5.20 16.76 12.97
C LYS A 350 -4.96 15.36 12.36
N LEU A 351 -3.85 15.18 11.62
CA LEU A 351 -3.36 13.86 11.18
C LEU A 351 -2.76 13.07 12.35
#